data_AF-A0A9D5ZTB0-F1
#
_entry.id   AF-A0A9D5ZTB0-F1
#
_cell.length_a   1.000
_cell.length_b   1.000
_cell.length_c   1.000
_cell.angle_alpha   90.00
_cell.angle_beta   90.00
_cell.angle_gamma   90.00
#
_symmetry.space_group_name_H-M   'P 1'
#
loop_
_entity.id
_entity.type
_entity.pdbx_description
1 polymer ?
#
loop_
_entity_poly.entity_id
_entity_poly.type
_entity_poly.pdbx_seq_one_letter_code
_entity_poly.pdbx_strand_id
1 'polypeptide(L)' 'MQSEMVVIKIKDNGCGIKDELRDKIFDPFVTTKGETGTGIGLYMSKVIIEG' A
#
# COMPACT_ATOMS: atom_id res chain seq x y z
N MET A 1 1.44 -31.21 0.14
CA MET A 1 1.92 -30.31 -0.94
C MET A 1 2.06 -28.95 -0.30
N GLN A 2 3.28 -28.44 -0.10
CA GLN A 2 3.44 -27.03 0.31
C GLN A 2 3.19 -26.18 -0.93
N SER A 3 2.28 -25.22 -0.85
CA SER A 3 2.14 -24.20 -1.90
C SER A 3 3.39 -23.33 -1.88
N GLU A 4 4.15 -23.31 -2.96
CA GLU A 4 5.23 -22.35 -3.08
C GLU A 4 4.62 -20.97 -3.35
N MET A 5 4.74 -20.07 -2.37
CA MET A 5 4.34 -18.67 -2.54
C MET A 5 5.50 -17.89 -3.16
N VAL A 6 5.22 -17.16 -4.24
CA VAL A 6 6.17 -16.20 -4.80
C VAL A 6 6.11 -14.93 -3.96
N VAL A 7 7.26 -14.49 -3.44
CA VAL A 7 7.37 -13.28 -2.62
C VAL A 7 8.12 -12.19 -3.37
N ILE A 8 7.47 -11.05 -3.59
CA ILE A 8 8.07 -9.84 -4.17
C ILE A 8 8.21 -8.79 -3.06
N LYS A 9 9.42 -8.27 -2.85
CA LYS A 9 9.71 -7.23 -1.85
C LYS A 9 10.17 -5.94 -2.55
N ILE A 10 9.49 -4.84 -2.26
CA ILE A 10 9.82 -3.50 -2.75
C ILE A 10 10.34 -2.69 -1.56
N LYS A 11 11.47 -2.00 -1.74
CA LYS A 11 12.09 -1.14 -0.71
C LYS A 11 12.51 0.19 -1.32
N ASP A 12 12.24 1.26 -0.59
CA ASP A 12 12.74 2.60 -0.86
C ASP A 12 13.54 3.15 0.35
N ASN A 13 14.16 4.32 0.18
CA ASN A 13 14.90 5.06 1.20
C ASN A 13 14.26 6.42 1.50
N GLY A 14 12.93 6.54 1.31
CA GLY A 14 12.17 7.76 1.56
C GLY A 14 11.91 8.01 3.04
N CYS A 15 11.04 8.99 3.31
CA CYS A 15 10.72 9.43 4.68
C CYS A 15 9.88 8.42 5.50
N GLY A 16 9.43 7.33 4.89
CA GLY A 16 8.61 6.31 5.54
C GLY A 16 7.16 6.76 5.77
N ILE A 17 6.47 6.03 6.66
CA ILE A 17 5.04 6.18 6.92
C ILE A 17 4.84 6.43 8.42
N LYS A 18 4.06 7.47 8.75
CA LYS A 18 3.66 7.76 10.13
C LYS A 18 2.90 6.59 10.74
N ASP A 19 3.15 6.30 12.01
CA ASP A 19 2.56 5.17 12.72
C ASP A 19 1.02 5.18 12.63
N GLU A 20 0.40 6.34 12.79
CA GLU A 20 -1.06 6.57 12.73
C GLU A 20 -1.70 6.21 11.38
N LEU A 21 -0.91 6.14 10.31
CA LEU A 21 -1.37 5.84 8.95
C LEU A 21 -1.13 4.38 8.57
N ARG A 22 -0.28 3.62 9.27
CA ARG A 22 0.14 2.27 8.85
C ARG A 22 -1.02 1.34 8.56
N ASP A 23 -2.01 1.32 9.43
CA ASP A 23 -3.18 0.44 9.32
C ASP A 23 -4.19 0.92 8.27
N LYS A 24 -4.07 2.18 7.82
CA LYS A 24 -5.00 2.85 6.90
C LYS A 24 -4.44 3.05 5.51
N ILE A 25 -3.17 2.71 5.24
CA ILE A 25 -2.53 3.01 3.94
C ILE A 25 -3.22 2.34 2.74
N PHE A 26 -3.99 1.29 2.98
CA PHE A 26 -4.78 0.58 1.98
C PHE A 26 -6.24 1.02 1.91
N ASP A 27 -6.67 1.96 2.76
CA ASP A 27 -8.02 2.52 2.69
C ASP A 27 -8.13 3.46 1.49
N PRO A 28 -9.28 3.51 0.81
CA PRO A 28 -9.47 4.39 -0.34
C PRO A 28 -9.31 5.86 0.07
N PHE A 29 -8.68 6.63 -0.80
CA PHE A 29 -8.45 8.08 -0.66
C PHE A 29 -7.47 8.50 0.45
N VAL A 30 -6.81 7.55 1.13
CA VAL A 30 -5.74 7.89 2.08
C VAL A 30 -4.50 8.39 1.35
N THR A 31 -4.09 9.63 1.66
CA THR A 31 -2.95 10.30 1.03
C THR A 31 -2.31 11.32 1.97
N THR A 32 -0.99 11.48 1.88
CA THR A 32 -0.23 12.57 2.53
C THR A 32 0.14 13.69 1.56
N LYS A 33 -0.25 13.58 0.28
CA LYS A 33 0.10 14.51 -0.80
C LYS A 33 -0.95 15.62 -1.03
N GLY A 34 -1.91 15.77 -0.12
CA GLY A 34 -3.00 16.75 -0.22
C GLY A 34 -3.78 16.61 -1.53
N GLU A 35 -4.15 17.75 -2.12
CA GLU A 35 -4.96 17.83 -3.36
C GLU A 35 -4.31 17.15 -4.58
N THR A 36 -2.98 16.96 -4.56
CA THR A 36 -2.26 16.31 -5.68
C THR A 36 -2.29 14.78 -5.61
N GLY A 37 -2.67 14.21 -4.47
CA GLY A 37 -2.72 12.76 -4.28
C GLY A 37 -4.14 12.23 -4.34
N THR A 38 -4.37 11.22 -5.18
CA THR A 38 -5.69 10.56 -5.25
C THR A 38 -5.93 9.59 -4.10
N GLY A 39 -4.87 9.01 -3.53
CA GLY A 39 -4.99 7.97 -2.49
C GLY A 39 -5.60 6.65 -2.99
N ILE A 40 -5.59 6.39 -4.30
CA ILE A 40 -6.20 5.19 -4.90
C ILE A 40 -5.19 4.05 -5.13
N GLY A 41 -3.91 4.36 -5.29
CA GLY A 41 -2.89 3.40 -5.74
C GLY A 41 -2.76 2.14 -4.87
N LEU A 42 -2.52 2.31 -3.56
CA LEU A 42 -2.33 1.19 -2.63
C LEU A 42 -3.62 0.37 -2.46
N TYR A 43 -4.76 1.05 -2.33
CA TYR A 43 -6.08 0.40 -2.30
C TYR A 43 -6.26 -0.54 -3.50
N MET A 44 -5.99 -0.06 -4.71
CA MET A 44 -6.09 -0.89 -5.92
C MET A 44 -5.10 -2.05 -5.93
N SER A 45 -3.86 -1.85 -5.47
CA SER A 45 -2.90 -2.95 -5.35
C SER A 45 -3.41 -4.07 -4.43
N LYS A 46 -4.03 -3.72 -3.29
CA LYS A 46 -4.64 -4.71 -2.39
C LYS A 46 -5.79 -5.46 -3.07
N VAL A 47 -6.69 -4.73 -3.75
CA VAL A 47 -7.81 -5.33 -4.50
C VAL A 47 -7.32 -6.30 -5.59
N ILE A 48 -6.24 -5.97 -6.30
CA ILE A 48 -5.67 -6.84 -7.35
C ILE A 48 -5.04 -8.11 -6.78
N ILE A 49 -4.43 -8.04 -5.59
CA ILE A 49 -3.76 -9.19 -4.95
C ILE A 49 -4.77 -10.10 -4.23
N GLU A 50 -5.83 -9.53 -3.65
CA GLU A 50 -6.85 -10.26 -2.89
C GLU A 50 -8.03 -10.76 -3.74
N GLY A 51 -8.28 -10.12 -4.89
CA GLY A 51 -9.32 -10.49 -5.85
C GLY A 51 -8.91 -11.66 -6.74
#